data_AF-A0A495J693-F1
#
_entry.id   AF-A0A495J693-F1
#
_cell.length_a   1.000
_cell.length_b   1.000
_cell.length_c   1.000
_cell.angle_alpha   90.00
_cell.angle_beta   90.00
_cell.angle_gamma   90.00
#
_symmetry.space_group_name_H-M   'P 1'
#
loop_
_entity.id
_entity.type
_entity.pdbx_description
1 polymer ?
#
loop_
_entity_poly.entity_id
_entity_poly.type
_entity_poly.pdbx_seq_one_letter_code
_entity_poly.pdbx_strand_id
1 'polypeptide(L)'
;MIVMHITDVKYYGICLKFQFQSIYIIWILDEVDTVLLDEQSKIIGFKTVDELHVFLEKNNMQLTDEVSCVDVGKVQRWIVSPNKNIDYLTFLDTWNLFIDISESLNIAYLGDKKGAVRNSVYNKLFDRAGPFITQDSSAIFNEKEIVVLAKIMENGFDLLLNNLSITVKPVLP
;
A
#
# COMPACT_ATOMS: atom_id res chain seq x y z
N MET A 1 14.14 22.64 31.67
CA MET A 1 14.54 21.48 30.84
C MET A 1 13.29 21.06 30.09
N ILE A 2 13.12 21.52 28.86
CA ILE A 2 11.92 21.23 28.06
C ILE A 2 12.21 19.95 27.29
N VAL A 3 11.37 18.95 27.47
CA VAL A 3 11.43 17.67 26.75
C VAL A 3 11.10 17.96 25.30
N MET A 4 12.11 17.83 24.44
CA MET A 4 11.98 17.94 23.00
C MET A 4 11.45 16.58 22.53
N HIS A 5 10.15 16.47 22.27
CA HIS A 5 9.62 15.33 21.52
C HIS A 5 10.06 15.53 20.07
N ILE A 6 11.24 15.01 19.74
CA ILE A 6 11.63 14.81 18.34
C ILE A 6 10.85 13.55 17.93
N THR A 7 9.76 13.72 17.18
CA THR A 7 9.24 12.63 16.37
C THR A 7 10.18 12.49 15.19
N ASP A 8 10.97 11.41 15.16
CA ASP A 8 11.81 11.08 14.01
C ASP A 8 10.91 10.54 12.90
N VAL A 9 10.20 11.44 12.22
CA VAL A 9 9.37 11.11 11.05
C VAL A 9 10.28 10.51 9.97
N LYS A 10 9.93 9.32 9.51
CA LYS A 10 10.71 8.58 8.50
C LYS A 10 9.93 8.50 7.21
N TYR A 11 10.64 8.71 6.11
CA TYR A 11 10.07 8.69 4.76
C TYR A 11 10.59 7.49 3.99
N TYR A 12 9.69 6.72 3.40
CA TYR A 12 10.04 5.56 2.58
C TYR A 12 9.42 5.70 1.20
N GLY A 13 10.20 5.45 0.16
CA GLY A 13 9.67 5.39 -1.20
C GLY A 13 9.09 4.01 -1.47
N ILE A 14 7.84 3.95 -1.92
CA ILE A 14 7.18 2.70 -2.32
C ILE A 14 6.91 2.74 -3.83
N CYS A 15 7.44 1.78 -4.56
CA CYS A 15 7.21 1.57 -5.98
C CYS A 15 6.08 0.55 -6.19
N LEU A 16 4.97 1.02 -6.72
CA LEU A 16 3.81 0.24 -7.13
C LEU A 16 4.01 -0.20 -8.58
N LYS A 17 4.42 -1.46 -8.77
CA LYS A 17 4.64 -2.03 -10.10
C LYS A 17 3.31 -2.53 -10.68
N PHE A 18 2.78 -1.79 -11.64
CA PHE A 18 1.70 -2.23 -12.51
C PHE A 18 2.27 -3.02 -13.70
N GLN A 19 1.40 -3.62 -14.52
CA GLN A 19 1.85 -4.44 -15.66
C GLN A 19 2.70 -3.67 -16.68
N PHE A 20 2.40 -2.39 -16.91
CA PHE A 20 3.03 -1.59 -17.96
C PHE A 20 3.69 -0.31 -17.45
N GLN A 21 3.61 -0.03 -16.16
CA GLN A 21 4.15 1.18 -15.56
C GLN A 21 4.43 0.98 -14.08
N SER A 22 5.27 1.84 -13.51
CA SER A 22 5.45 1.95 -12.07
C SER A 22 4.98 3.32 -11.60
N ILE A 23 4.45 3.36 -10.39
CA ILE A 23 4.10 4.60 -9.70
C ILE A 23 4.83 4.59 -8.38
N TYR A 24 5.52 5.68 -8.07
CA TYR A 24 6.24 5.84 -6.81
C TYR A 24 5.42 6.74 -5.89
N ILE A 25 5.28 6.35 -4.64
CA ILE A 25 4.62 7.15 -3.58
C ILE A 25 5.54 7.25 -2.37
N ILE A 26 5.26 8.18 -1.47
CA ILE A 26 5.98 8.32 -0.19
C ILE A 26 5.08 7.79 0.93
N TRP A 27 5.57 6.79 1.65
CA TRP A 27 5.00 6.30 2.90
C TRP A 27 5.75 6.93 4.07
N ILE A 28 5.01 7.27 5.11
CA ILE A 28 5.48 8.04 6.27
C ILE A 28 5.26 7.18 7.51
N LEU A 29 6.35 6.92 8.22
CA LEU A 29 6.34 6.26 9.52
C LEU A 29 6.45 7.35 10.60
N ASP A 30 5.38 7.50 11.38
CA ASP A 30 5.24 8.42 12.51
C ASP A 30 4.39 7.74 13.61
N GLU A 31 3.59 8.48 14.39
CA GLU A 31 2.63 7.89 15.33
C GLU A 31 1.56 7.02 14.64
N VAL A 32 1.17 7.40 13.41
CA VAL A 32 0.27 6.64 12.54
C VAL A 32 0.91 6.54 11.17
N ASP A 33 1.03 5.32 10.68
CA ASP A 33 1.56 5.01 9.35
C ASP A 33 0.65 5.60 8.28
N THR A 34 1.20 6.43 7.39
CA THR A 34 0.42 7.19 6.40
C THR A 34 1.14 7.28 5.06
N VAL A 35 0.46 7.81 4.05
CA VAL A 35 1.05 8.18 2.75
C VAL A 35 0.99 9.69 2.57
N LEU A 36 1.99 10.24 1.88
CA LEU A 36 2.07 11.67 1.63
C LEU A 36 0.95 12.13 0.68
N LEU A 37 0.22 13.16 1.12
CA LEU A 37 -0.86 13.79 0.36
C LEU A 37 -0.49 15.20 -0.10
N ASP A 38 -1.09 15.64 -1.20
CA ASP A 38 -1.07 17.04 -1.62
C ASP A 38 -2.09 17.90 -0.85
N GLU A 39 -2.10 19.20 -1.15
CA GLU A 39 -3.04 20.17 -0.56
C GLU A 39 -4.51 19.90 -0.92
N GLN A 40 -4.79 19.03 -1.90
CA GLN A 40 -6.14 18.61 -2.28
C GLN A 40 -6.51 17.24 -1.69
N SER A 41 -5.73 16.74 -0.73
CA SER A 41 -5.91 15.43 -0.10
C SER A 41 -5.86 14.27 -1.11
N LYS A 42 -4.99 14.37 -2.12
CA LYS A 42 -4.67 13.30 -3.06
C LYS A 42 -3.28 12.75 -2.79
N ILE A 43 -3.10 11.45 -3.01
CA ILE A 43 -1.80 10.78 -2.87
C ILE A 43 -0.87 11.33 -3.95
N ILE A 44 0.30 11.82 -3.54
CA ILE A 44 1.31 12.29 -4.48
C ILE A 44 2.01 11.09 -5.12
N GLY A 45 1.88 10.96 -6.44
CA GLY A 45 2.50 9.89 -7.22
C GLY A 45 3.52 10.41 -8.23
N PHE A 46 4.64 9.70 -8.37
CA PHE A 46 5.70 10.00 -9.33
C PHE A 46 5.82 8.87 -10.36
N LYS A 47 6.20 9.20 -11.60
CA LYS A 47 6.37 8.19 -12.68
C LYS A 47 7.74 7.54 -12.67
N THR A 48 8.74 8.24 -12.11
CA THR A 48 10.11 7.76 -12.00
C THR A 48 10.67 7.98 -10.60
N VAL A 49 11.70 7.23 -10.26
CA VAL A 49 12.45 7.42 -9.01
C VAL A 49 13.16 8.79 -8.99
N ASP A 50 13.59 9.29 -10.14
CA ASP A 50 14.21 10.62 -10.26
C ASP A 50 13.22 11.74 -9.92
N GLU A 51 11.96 11.64 -10.37
CA GLU A 51 10.91 12.59 -10.02
C GLU A 51 10.64 12.62 -8.51
N LEU A 52 10.62 11.44 -7.87
CA LEU A 52 10.53 11.30 -6.41
C LEU A 52 11.71 11.99 -5.71
N HIS A 53 12.95 11.75 -6.15
CA HIS A 53 14.13 12.37 -5.54
C HIS A 53 14.15 13.89 -5.68
N VAL A 54 13.84 14.40 -6.87
CA VAL A 54 13.71 15.85 -7.10
C VAL A 54 12.67 16.48 -6.18
N PHE A 55 11.56 15.80 -5.93
CA PHE A 55 10.56 16.26 -4.98
C PHE A 55 11.09 16.29 -3.54
N LEU A 56 11.76 15.24 -3.10
CA LEU A 56 12.32 15.15 -1.75
C LEU A 56 13.36 16.25 -1.51
N GLU A 57 14.29 16.46 -2.46
CA GLU A 57 15.31 17.51 -2.38
C GLU A 57 14.69 18.90 -2.25
N LYS A 58 13.68 19.21 -3.07
CA LYS A 58 13.00 20.52 -3.03
C LYS A 58 12.29 20.79 -1.70
N ASN A 59 11.86 19.74 -1.01
CA ASN A 59 11.15 19.85 0.26
C ASN A 59 12.06 19.62 1.48
N ASN A 60 13.37 19.51 1.28
CA ASN A 60 14.35 19.17 2.34
C ASN A 60 13.99 17.86 3.09
N MET A 61 13.44 16.89 2.36
CA MET A 61 13.11 15.55 2.85
C MET A 61 14.15 14.55 2.38
N GLN A 62 14.33 13.45 3.12
CA GLN A 62 15.24 12.37 2.73
C GLN A 62 14.58 11.02 3.00
N LEU A 63 14.75 10.06 2.08
CA LEU A 63 14.33 8.69 2.34
C LEU A 63 15.19 8.06 3.43
N THR A 64 14.54 7.30 4.32
CA THR A 64 15.20 6.53 5.37
C THR A 64 15.96 5.33 4.83
N ASP A 65 15.44 4.70 3.77
CA ASP A 65 16.04 3.55 3.07
C ASP A 65 15.83 3.67 1.55
N GLU A 66 16.40 2.72 0.80
CA GLU A 66 16.11 2.57 -0.63
C GLU A 66 14.63 2.32 -0.91
N VAL A 67 14.19 2.67 -2.11
CA VAL A 67 12.82 2.45 -2.56
C VAL A 67 12.48 0.96 -2.57
N SER A 68 11.44 0.57 -1.83
CA SER A 68 10.91 -0.80 -1.86
C SER A 68 9.86 -0.95 -2.96
N CYS A 69 9.62 -2.16 -3.45
CA CYS A 69 8.72 -2.40 -4.58
C CYS A 69 7.65 -3.44 -4.25
N VAL A 70 6.40 -3.15 -4.60
CA VAL A 70 5.26 -4.09 -4.51
C VAL A 70 4.68 -4.32 -5.91
N ASP A 71 4.57 -5.58 -6.34
CA ASP A 71 3.98 -5.97 -7.63
C ASP A 71 2.45 -6.01 -7.56
N VAL A 72 1.86 -4.82 -7.44
CA VAL A 72 0.40 -4.64 -7.42
C VAL A 72 -0.27 -5.10 -8.72
N GLY A 73 0.48 -5.15 -9.83
CA GLY A 73 0.02 -5.68 -11.12
C GLY A 73 -0.34 -7.16 -11.05
N LYS A 74 0.36 -7.97 -10.24
CA LYS A 74 -0.05 -9.37 -9.97
C LYS A 74 -1.43 -9.44 -9.33
N VAL A 75 -1.68 -8.59 -8.32
CA VAL A 75 -2.95 -8.55 -7.60
C VAL A 75 -4.07 -8.13 -8.55
N GLN A 76 -3.87 -7.08 -9.36
CA GLN A 76 -4.85 -6.64 -10.36
C GLN A 76 -5.23 -7.75 -11.35
N ARG A 77 -4.23 -8.46 -11.90
CA ARG A 77 -4.50 -9.58 -12.83
C ARG A 77 -5.25 -10.71 -12.13
N TRP A 78 -4.92 -11.00 -10.88
CA TRP A 78 -5.60 -12.03 -10.10
C TRP A 78 -7.08 -11.66 -9.84
N ILE A 79 -7.41 -10.39 -9.60
CA ILE A 79 -8.81 -9.95 -9.41
C ILE A 79 -9.68 -10.27 -10.64
N VAL A 80 -9.14 -10.18 -11.85
CA VAL A 80 -9.88 -10.48 -13.10
C VAL A 80 -10.26 -11.97 -13.21
N SER A 81 -9.44 -12.86 -12.64
CA SER A 81 -9.72 -14.31 -12.61
C SER A 81 -9.25 -14.92 -11.28
N PRO A 82 -10.01 -14.68 -10.19
CA PRO A 82 -9.61 -15.08 -8.85
C PRO A 82 -9.49 -16.59 -8.73
N ASN A 83 -8.44 -17.05 -8.05
CA ASN A 83 -8.16 -18.47 -7.88
C ASN A 83 -7.32 -18.72 -6.62
N LYS A 84 -7.06 -19.99 -6.30
CA LYS A 84 -6.35 -20.38 -5.06
C LYS A 84 -4.84 -20.13 -5.07
N ASN A 85 -4.25 -19.78 -6.22
CA ASN A 85 -2.83 -19.48 -6.33
C ASN A 85 -2.59 -18.02 -5.95
N ILE A 86 -2.49 -17.78 -4.65
CA ILE A 86 -2.31 -16.45 -4.06
C ILE A 86 -0.84 -16.25 -3.69
N ASP A 87 -0.26 -15.13 -4.13
CA ASP A 87 1.05 -14.65 -3.69
C ASP A 87 0.85 -13.93 -2.33
N TYR A 88 0.89 -14.71 -1.24
CA TYR A 88 0.47 -14.25 0.08
C TYR A 88 1.17 -12.97 0.54
N LEU A 89 2.49 -12.86 0.30
CA LEU A 89 3.27 -11.68 0.67
C LEU A 89 2.81 -10.45 -0.13
N THR A 90 2.74 -10.55 -1.46
CA THR A 90 2.31 -9.43 -2.29
C THR A 90 0.91 -8.97 -1.93
N PHE A 91 -0.02 -9.89 -1.64
CA PHE A 91 -1.38 -9.56 -1.23
C PHE A 91 -1.43 -8.92 0.17
N LEU A 92 -0.63 -9.40 1.12
CA LEU A 92 -0.56 -8.80 2.45
C LEU A 92 0.02 -7.39 2.41
N ASP A 93 1.14 -7.19 1.72
CA ASP A 93 1.77 -5.88 1.57
C ASP A 93 0.83 -4.89 0.88
N THR A 94 0.12 -5.36 -0.17
CA THR A 94 -0.88 -4.54 -0.87
C THR A 94 -2.07 -4.22 0.03
N TRP A 95 -2.55 -5.18 0.84
CA TRP A 95 -3.63 -4.93 1.80
C TRP A 95 -3.22 -3.86 2.81
N ASN A 96 -2.07 -4.04 3.48
CA ASN A 96 -1.60 -3.14 4.52
C ASN A 96 -1.42 -1.73 3.98
N LEU A 97 -0.84 -1.60 2.78
CA LEU A 97 -0.73 -0.30 2.12
C LEU A 97 -2.10 0.36 1.89
N PHE A 98 -3.14 -0.41 1.52
CA PHE A 98 -4.48 0.13 1.38
C PHE A 98 -5.11 0.59 2.70
N ILE A 99 -4.77 -0.03 3.83
CA ILE A 99 -5.16 0.45 5.17
C ILE A 99 -4.54 1.82 5.40
N ASP A 100 -3.22 1.94 5.22
CA ASP A 100 -2.50 3.19 5.46
C ASP A 100 -3.00 4.31 4.53
N ILE A 101 -3.32 3.98 3.27
CA ILE A 101 -3.96 4.90 2.33
C ILE A 101 -5.36 5.32 2.82
N SER A 102 -6.16 4.37 3.30
CA SER A 102 -7.52 4.62 3.81
C SER A 102 -7.51 5.59 4.98
N GLU A 103 -6.61 5.35 5.95
CA GLU A 103 -6.41 6.19 7.13
C GLU A 103 -5.91 7.58 6.72
N SER A 104 -4.92 7.65 5.82
CA SER A 104 -4.38 8.94 5.32
C SER A 104 -5.45 9.79 4.64
N LEU A 105 -6.27 9.18 3.79
CA LEU A 105 -7.34 9.88 3.05
C LEU A 105 -8.59 10.11 3.90
N ASN A 106 -8.72 9.46 5.07
CA ASN A 106 -9.94 9.39 5.85
C ASN A 106 -11.15 8.92 5.01
N ILE A 107 -10.93 7.92 4.14
CA ILE A 107 -11.96 7.32 3.27
C ILE A 107 -12.06 5.84 3.62
N ALA A 108 -13.26 5.36 3.91
CA ALA A 108 -13.46 3.98 4.34
C ALA A 108 -13.01 2.93 3.30
N TYR A 109 -12.18 1.99 3.75
CA TYR A 109 -11.77 0.81 2.99
C TYR A 109 -12.52 -0.45 3.48
N LEU A 110 -12.95 -1.31 2.55
CA LEU A 110 -13.60 -2.57 2.89
C LEU A 110 -12.69 -3.50 3.70
N GLY A 111 -11.38 -3.39 3.48
CA GLY A 111 -10.40 -4.16 4.22
C GLY A 111 -10.28 -3.79 5.69
N ASP A 112 -10.84 -2.68 6.17
CA ASP A 112 -10.80 -2.30 7.60
C ASP A 112 -12.03 -2.71 8.39
N LYS A 113 -13.11 -3.03 7.69
CA LYS A 113 -14.37 -3.48 8.31
C LYS A 113 -14.19 -4.88 8.89
N LYS A 114 -14.01 -4.94 10.21
CA LYS A 114 -13.89 -6.20 10.96
C LYS A 114 -15.12 -7.08 10.74
N GLY A 115 -14.88 -8.36 10.49
CA GLY A 115 -15.92 -9.38 10.31
C GLY A 115 -15.30 -10.76 10.19
N ALA A 116 -16.05 -11.82 10.53
CA ALA A 116 -15.49 -13.17 10.63
C ALA A 116 -14.77 -13.64 9.34
N VAL A 117 -15.39 -13.43 8.18
CA VAL A 117 -14.82 -13.87 6.89
C VAL A 117 -13.63 -12.99 6.48
N ARG A 118 -13.72 -11.67 6.61
CA ARG A 118 -12.61 -10.75 6.36
C ARG A 118 -11.41 -11.06 7.25
N ASN A 119 -11.64 -11.26 8.54
CA ASN A 119 -10.58 -11.55 9.50
C ASN A 119 -9.92 -12.89 9.19
N SER A 120 -10.71 -13.89 8.81
CA SER A 120 -10.16 -15.17 8.34
C SER A 120 -9.28 -14.99 7.10
N VAL A 121 -9.73 -14.22 6.09
CA VAL A 121 -8.94 -13.89 4.91
C VAL A 121 -7.62 -13.21 5.27
N TYR A 122 -7.65 -12.16 6.09
CA TYR A 122 -6.45 -11.41 6.47
C TYR A 122 -5.47 -12.28 7.24
N ASN A 123 -5.96 -13.06 8.22
CA ASN A 123 -5.12 -13.96 9.00
C ASN A 123 -4.43 -15.00 8.11
N LYS A 124 -5.11 -15.55 7.10
CA LYS A 124 -4.49 -16.49 6.15
C LYS A 124 -3.38 -15.86 5.33
N LEU A 125 -3.52 -14.59 4.94
CA LEU A 125 -2.42 -13.85 4.29
C LEU A 125 -1.25 -13.68 5.26
N PHE A 126 -1.51 -13.21 6.48
CA PHE A 126 -0.51 -12.99 7.51
C PHE A 126 0.27 -14.26 7.87
N ASP A 127 -0.43 -15.36 8.16
CA ASP A 127 0.16 -16.64 8.57
C ASP A 127 1.03 -17.30 7.50
N ARG A 128 0.82 -16.94 6.22
CA ARG A 128 1.53 -17.51 5.06
C ARG A 128 2.56 -16.57 4.44
N ALA A 129 2.55 -15.28 4.77
CA ALA A 129 3.51 -14.28 4.31
C ALA A 129 4.67 -14.06 5.29
N GLY A 130 4.47 -14.35 6.58
CA GLY A 130 5.48 -14.13 7.62
C GLY A 130 6.64 -15.15 7.61
N PRO A 131 7.72 -14.88 8.37
CA PRO A 131 8.87 -15.78 8.49
C PRO A 131 8.54 -17.11 9.19
N PHE A 132 7.42 -17.16 9.91
CA PHE A 132 6.92 -18.36 10.60
C PHE A 132 5.70 -18.92 9.86
N ILE A 133 5.95 -19.48 8.67
CA ILE A 133 4.89 -20.09 7.85
C ILE A 133 4.25 -21.24 8.65
N THR A 134 2.97 -21.12 8.96
CA THR A 134 2.23 -22.23 9.58
C THR A 134 1.89 -23.28 8.52
N GLN A 135 2.14 -24.56 8.82
CA GLN A 135 1.73 -25.69 7.95
C GLN A 135 0.25 -26.06 8.14
N ASP A 136 -0.57 -25.16 8.69
CA ASP A 136 -1.97 -25.45 8.94
C ASP A 136 -2.77 -25.47 7.62
N SER A 137 -3.49 -26.58 7.40
CA SER A 137 -4.44 -26.77 6.31
C SER A 137 -5.62 -25.79 6.35
N SER A 138 -5.90 -25.19 7.52
CA SER A 138 -6.89 -24.13 7.68
C SER A 138 -6.53 -22.86 6.88
N ALA A 139 -5.27 -22.71 6.48
CA ALA A 139 -4.77 -21.57 5.71
C ALA A 139 -5.08 -21.63 4.21
N ILE A 140 -5.72 -22.70 3.73
CA ILE A 140 -6.20 -22.77 2.34
C ILE A 140 -7.46 -21.92 2.19
N PHE A 141 -7.47 -21.06 1.17
CA PHE A 141 -8.63 -20.24 0.84
C PHE A 141 -9.78 -21.07 0.25
N ASN A 142 -10.99 -20.90 0.79
CA ASN A 142 -12.23 -21.41 0.20
C ASN A 142 -12.82 -20.41 -0.81
N GLU A 143 -13.80 -20.84 -1.60
CA GLU A 143 -14.40 -20.00 -2.66
C GLU A 143 -14.99 -18.70 -2.13
N LYS A 144 -15.64 -18.72 -0.96
CA LYS A 144 -16.22 -17.52 -0.35
C LYS A 144 -15.12 -16.53 0.04
N GLU A 145 -14.01 -17.01 0.58
CA GLU A 145 -12.86 -16.20 0.96
C GLU A 145 -12.15 -15.61 -0.26
N ILE A 146 -12.03 -16.36 -1.36
CA ILE A 146 -11.48 -15.85 -2.63
C ILE A 146 -12.33 -14.68 -3.15
N VAL A 147 -13.65 -14.84 -3.15
CA VAL A 147 -14.57 -13.77 -3.56
C VAL A 147 -14.45 -12.55 -2.66
N VAL A 148 -14.31 -12.75 -1.34
CA VAL A 148 -14.13 -11.64 -0.39
C VAL A 148 -12.79 -10.95 -0.62
N LEU A 149 -11.70 -11.70 -0.82
CA LEU A 149 -10.38 -11.15 -1.08
C LEU A 149 -10.37 -10.32 -2.38
N ALA A 150 -10.97 -10.83 -3.45
CA ALA A 150 -11.09 -10.10 -4.71
C ALA A 150 -11.81 -8.76 -4.54
N LYS A 151 -12.95 -8.74 -3.84
CA LYS A 151 -13.71 -7.51 -3.57
C LYS A 151 -12.94 -6.51 -2.71
N ILE A 152 -12.19 -7.00 -1.73
CA ILE A 152 -11.38 -6.13 -0.86
C ILE A 152 -10.22 -5.53 -1.67
N MET A 153 -9.54 -6.32 -2.49
CA MET A 153 -8.46 -5.82 -3.33
C MET A 153 -8.96 -4.83 -4.39
N GLU A 154 -10.08 -5.15 -5.04
CA GLU A 154 -10.74 -4.25 -6.01
C GLU A 154 -11.08 -2.90 -5.38
N ASN A 155 -11.72 -2.90 -4.20
CA ASN A 155 -12.04 -1.67 -3.49
C ASN A 155 -10.79 -0.87 -3.08
N GLY A 156 -9.68 -1.54 -2.75
CA GLY A 156 -8.42 -0.87 -2.44
C GLY A 156 -7.78 -0.22 -3.66
N PHE A 157 -7.85 -0.88 -4.83
CA PHE A 157 -7.43 -0.27 -6.09
C PHE A 157 -8.29 0.93 -6.47
N ASP A 158 -9.62 0.85 -6.30
CA ASP A 158 -10.50 2.00 -6.52
C ASP A 158 -10.12 3.16 -5.60
N LEU A 159 -9.84 2.89 -4.32
CA LEU A 159 -9.40 3.89 -3.36
C LEU A 159 -8.09 4.54 -3.80
N LEU A 160 -7.07 3.76 -4.15
CA LEU A 160 -5.78 4.25 -4.63
C LEU A 160 -5.94 5.07 -5.92
N LEU A 161 -6.50 4.47 -6.97
CA LEU A 161 -6.49 5.04 -8.31
C LEU A 161 -7.38 6.29 -8.45
N ASN A 162 -8.49 6.36 -7.71
CA ASN A 162 -9.35 7.55 -7.71
C ASN A 162 -8.77 8.71 -6.90
N ASN A 163 -7.77 8.44 -6.05
CA ASN A 163 -7.16 9.43 -5.17
C ASN A 163 -5.68 9.68 -5.45
N LEU A 164 -5.15 9.14 -6.54
CA LEU A 164 -3.78 9.35 -6.96
C LEU A 164 -3.66 10.60 -7.85
N SER A 165 -2.76 11.49 -7.48
CA SER A 165 -2.36 12.67 -8.27
C SER A 165 -0.95 12.45 -8.80
N ILE A 166 -0.83 12.16 -10.09
CA ILE A 166 0.48 11.99 -10.73
C ILE A 166 1.10 13.37 -10.95
N THR A 167 2.25 13.64 -10.35
CA THR A 167 2.99 14.89 -10.56
C THR A 167 3.43 14.97 -12.02
N VAL A 168 2.91 15.94 -12.77
CA VAL A 168 3.16 16.05 -14.23
C VAL A 168 4.31 17.01 -14.56
N LYS A 169 4.99 17.62 -13.58
CA LYS A 169 6.06 18.60 -13.89
C LYS A 169 7.21 18.59 -12.87
N PRO A 170 8.46 18.49 -13.31
CA PRO A 170 9.53 19.20 -12.64
C PRO A 170 9.32 20.70 -12.93
N VAL A 171 8.85 21.48 -11.96
CA VAL A 171 9.08 22.94 -12.01
C VAL A 171 10.56 23.14 -11.73
N LEU A 172 11.38 23.12 -12.79
CA LEU A 172 12.74 23.64 -12.73
C LEU A 172 12.65 25.18 -12.82
N PRO A 173 13.20 25.93 -11.85
CA PRO A 173 13.54 27.34 -12.08
C PRO A 173 14.65 27.48 -13.13
#